data_AF-A0A1M7UYJ0-F1
#
_entry.id   AF-A0A1M7UYJ0-F1
#
_cell.length_a   1.000
_cell.length_b   1.000
_cell.length_c   1.000
_cell.angle_alpha   90.00
_cell.angle_beta   90.00
_cell.angle_gamma   90.00
#
_symmetry.space_group_name_H-M   'P 1'
#
loop_
_entity.id
_entity.type
_entity.pdbx_description
1 polymer ?
#
loop_
_entity_poly.entity_id
_entity_poly.type
_entity_poly.pdbx_seq_one_letter_code
_entity_poly.pdbx_strand_id
1 'polypeptide(L)'
;MTEREQQEQEIATIRDREVKLRLSDADVLRLSEKAGIAGLTIGELLTSFIGDLVYGTYANGSDERMYANQWFDRCWFGMFPDKTFLRYLLEGDELSGILFNEQDIEQGKEWLAEMEAFPDKDSDAQEEIAGLKADIAFWQKNIDDTFACFAEWCGDPHRTLDEEMKKVREWKNSYNSMIGK
;
A
#
# COMPACT_ATOMS: atom_id res chain seq x y z
N MET A 1 -14.58 -8.27 15.08
CA MET A 1 -13.69 -9.40 14.79
C MET A 1 -12.70 -9.49 15.94
N THR A 2 -12.52 -10.66 16.52
CA THR A 2 -11.55 -10.90 17.60
C THR A 2 -10.13 -11.02 17.03
N GLU A 3 -9.09 -10.84 17.86
CA GLU A 3 -7.68 -11.04 17.45
C GLU A 3 -7.47 -12.46 16.88
N ARG A 4 -8.14 -13.45 17.46
CA ARG A 4 -8.10 -14.84 17.00
C ARG A 4 -8.68 -14.99 15.59
N GLU A 5 -9.83 -14.38 15.31
CA GLU A 5 -10.45 -14.42 13.98
C GLU A 5 -9.58 -13.72 12.93
N GLN A 6 -8.91 -12.61 13.29
CA GLN A 6 -7.93 -11.94 12.42
C GLN A 6 -6.75 -12.85 12.09
N GLN A 7 -6.19 -13.52 13.11
CA GLN A 7 -5.08 -14.45 12.93
C GLN A 7 -5.47 -15.66 12.08
N GLU A 8 -6.66 -16.22 12.29
CA GLU A 8 -7.18 -17.33 11.49
C GLU A 8 -7.34 -16.92 10.01
N GLN A 9 -7.82 -15.70 9.74
CA GLN A 9 -7.89 -15.15 8.39
C GLN A 9 -6.51 -14.95 7.76
N GLU A 10 -5.54 -14.42 8.51
CA GLU A 10 -4.17 -14.23 8.01
C GLU A 10 -3.53 -15.56 7.63
N ILE A 11 -3.59 -16.57 8.52
CA ILE A 11 -3.05 -17.92 8.28
C ILE A 11 -3.68 -18.56 7.03
N ALA A 12 -4.98 -18.36 6.80
CA ALA A 12 -5.66 -18.89 5.62
C ALA A 12 -5.12 -18.34 4.29
N THR A 13 -4.39 -17.22 4.30
CA THR A 13 -3.80 -16.62 3.09
C THR A 13 -2.35 -17.03 2.80
N ILE A 14 -1.74 -17.82 3.69
CA ILE A 14 -0.37 -18.33 3.52
C ILE A 14 -0.29 -19.19 2.26
N ARG A 15 0.58 -18.79 1.34
CA ARG A 15 0.95 -19.52 0.12
C ARG A 15 2.25 -18.95 -0.42
N ASP A 16 2.89 -19.65 -1.35
CA ASP A 16 4.14 -19.19 -1.96
C ASP A 16 3.98 -17.82 -2.65
N ARG A 17 5.05 -17.03 -2.57
CA ARG A 17 5.18 -15.68 -3.16
C ARG A 17 6.51 -15.62 -3.91
N GLU A 18 6.48 -15.21 -5.17
CA GLU A 18 7.72 -15.02 -5.94
C GLU A 18 8.27 -13.61 -5.71
N VAL A 19 9.52 -13.53 -5.26
CA VAL A 19 10.25 -12.27 -5.10
C VAL A 19 11.55 -12.33 -5.89
N LYS A 20 11.76 -11.35 -6.79
CA LYS A 20 12.99 -11.26 -7.58
C LYS A 20 14.06 -10.52 -6.79
N LEU A 21 15.17 -11.21 -6.52
CA LEU A 21 16.32 -10.66 -5.81
C LEU A 21 17.48 -10.41 -6.78
N ARG A 22 18.23 -9.32 -6.57
CA ARG A 22 19.46 -9.03 -7.32
C ARG A 22 20.66 -9.37 -6.45
N LEU A 23 21.22 -10.55 -6.68
CA LEU A 23 22.33 -11.11 -5.91
C LEU A 23 23.47 -11.49 -6.84
N SER A 24 24.72 -11.42 -6.37
CA SER A 24 25.85 -12.03 -7.07
C SER A 24 25.87 -13.56 -6.85
N ASP A 25 26.55 -14.31 -7.71
CA ASP A 25 26.71 -15.77 -7.52
C ASP A 25 27.34 -16.11 -6.16
N ALA A 26 28.26 -15.26 -5.68
CA ALA A 26 28.88 -15.42 -4.37
C ALA A 26 27.93 -15.16 -3.20
N ASP A 27 26.96 -14.26 -3.37
CA ASP A 27 25.88 -14.06 -2.37
C ASP A 27 24.95 -15.26 -2.35
N VAL A 28 24.60 -15.81 -3.53
CA VAL A 28 23.75 -17.01 -3.65
C VAL A 28 24.38 -18.20 -2.95
N LEU A 29 25.69 -18.44 -3.15
CA LEU A 29 26.41 -19.52 -2.47
C LEU A 29 26.37 -19.34 -0.94
N ARG A 30 26.74 -18.15 -0.44
CA ARG A 30 26.75 -17.86 1.01
C ARG A 30 25.36 -17.99 1.64
N LEU A 31 24.32 -17.54 0.95
CA LEU A 31 22.93 -17.67 1.39
C LEU A 31 22.51 -19.15 1.44
N SER A 32 22.86 -19.91 0.42
CA SER A 32 22.59 -21.36 0.34
C SER A 32 23.31 -22.13 1.46
N GLU A 33 24.57 -21.84 1.73
CA GLU A 33 25.34 -22.47 2.82
C GLU A 33 24.75 -22.11 4.19
N LYS A 34 24.38 -20.84 4.40
CA LYS A 34 23.75 -20.37 5.64
C LYS A 34 22.44 -21.11 5.93
N ALA A 35 21.59 -21.26 4.91
CA ALA A 35 20.35 -22.03 5.02
C ALA A 35 20.63 -23.52 5.24
N GLY A 36 21.55 -24.11 4.47
CA GLY A 36 21.89 -25.53 4.54
C GLY A 36 22.47 -25.96 5.90
N ILE A 37 23.28 -25.12 6.56
CA ILE A 37 23.79 -25.38 7.93
C ILE A 37 22.64 -25.54 8.93
N ALA A 38 21.55 -24.80 8.75
CA ALA A 38 20.36 -24.88 9.59
C ALA A 38 19.36 -25.96 9.13
N GLY A 39 19.66 -26.70 8.06
CA GLY A 39 18.73 -27.66 7.46
C GLY A 39 17.53 -27.02 6.77
N LEU A 40 17.65 -25.75 6.36
CA LEU A 40 16.59 -24.98 5.69
C LEU A 40 16.89 -24.80 4.21
N THR A 41 15.84 -24.59 3.43
CA THR A 41 15.92 -23.97 2.11
C THR A 41 16.15 -22.47 2.22
N ILE A 42 16.63 -21.84 1.14
CA ILE A 42 16.73 -20.37 1.08
C ILE A 42 15.36 -19.72 1.31
N GLY A 43 14.29 -20.30 0.78
CA GLY A 43 12.93 -19.79 0.92
C GLY A 43 12.44 -19.79 2.37
N GLU A 44 12.69 -20.86 3.13
CA GLU A 44 12.33 -20.94 4.55
C GLU A 44 13.12 -19.94 5.38
N LEU A 45 14.43 -19.81 5.14
CA LEU A 45 15.28 -18.84 5.83
C LEU A 45 14.78 -17.40 5.59
N LEU A 46 14.47 -17.05 4.34
CA LEU A 46 13.96 -15.71 3.99
C LEU A 46 12.55 -15.47 4.52
N THR A 47 11.68 -16.49 4.49
CA THR A 47 10.32 -16.41 5.08
C THR A 47 10.39 -16.08 6.57
N SER A 48 11.29 -16.74 7.29
CA SER A 48 11.51 -16.50 8.71
C SER A 48 12.07 -15.10 8.99
N PHE A 49 13.08 -14.66 8.23
CA PHE A 49 13.63 -13.30 8.34
C PHE A 49 12.59 -12.20 8.05
N ILE A 50 11.77 -12.39 7.01
CA ILE A 50 10.66 -11.46 6.70
C ILE A 50 9.64 -11.47 7.83
N GLY A 51 9.32 -12.63 8.40
CA GLY A 51 8.45 -12.76 9.57
C GLY A 51 8.92 -11.90 10.74
N ASP A 52 10.21 -11.91 11.05
CA ASP A 52 10.79 -11.03 12.07
C ASP A 52 10.70 -9.55 11.71
N LEU A 53 10.94 -9.19 10.44
CA LEU A 53 10.89 -7.80 9.99
C LEU A 53 9.48 -7.20 10.05
N VAL A 54 8.43 -7.98 9.76
CA VAL A 54 7.06 -7.47 9.62
C VAL A 54 6.11 -7.97 10.71
N TYR A 55 6.63 -8.61 11.76
CA TYR A 55 5.82 -9.21 12.83
C TYR A 55 4.86 -10.29 12.30
N GLY A 56 5.26 -11.01 11.25
CA GLY A 56 4.42 -11.96 10.52
C GLY A 56 4.30 -13.34 11.18
N THR A 57 3.56 -14.22 10.52
CA THR A 57 3.20 -15.58 10.98
C THR A 57 4.37 -16.52 11.31
N TYR A 58 5.55 -16.26 10.75
CA TYR A 58 6.78 -17.05 10.96
C TYR A 58 7.85 -16.31 11.79
N ALA A 59 7.47 -15.31 12.57
CA ALA A 59 8.39 -14.61 13.47
C ALA A 59 8.97 -15.56 14.55
N ASN A 60 10.26 -15.42 14.84
CA ASN A 60 11.00 -16.28 15.76
C ASN A 60 10.90 -15.84 17.23
N GLY A 61 10.50 -14.60 17.49
CA GLY A 61 10.43 -14.09 18.86
C GLY A 61 10.39 -12.56 18.96
N SER A 62 10.31 -12.05 20.19
CA SER A 62 10.39 -10.60 20.45
C SER A 62 11.77 -10.02 20.12
N ASP A 63 12.82 -10.77 20.44
CA ASP A 63 14.19 -10.27 20.34
C ASP A 63 14.62 -10.20 18.88
N GLU A 64 14.25 -11.19 18.07
CA GLU A 64 14.52 -11.22 16.64
C GLU A 64 13.80 -10.07 15.92
N ARG A 65 12.52 -9.82 16.25
CA ARG A 65 11.78 -8.65 15.74
C ARG A 65 12.45 -7.34 16.12
N MET A 66 12.92 -7.22 17.37
CA MET A 66 13.66 -6.05 17.82
C MET A 66 14.94 -5.84 16.98
N TYR A 67 15.72 -6.89 16.74
CA TYR A 67 16.93 -6.78 15.92
C TYR A 67 16.63 -6.48 14.45
N ALA A 68 15.57 -7.06 13.88
CA ALA A 68 15.14 -6.79 12.51
C ALA A 68 14.75 -5.32 12.32
N ASN A 69 14.00 -4.74 13.25
CA ASN A 69 13.69 -3.31 13.22
C ASN A 69 14.93 -2.43 13.40
N GLN A 70 15.83 -2.78 14.33
CA GLN A 70 17.08 -2.03 14.49
C GLN A 70 17.91 -2.04 13.19
N TRP A 71 17.93 -3.16 12.47
CA TRP A 71 18.57 -3.21 11.15
C TRP A 71 17.85 -2.28 10.15
N PHE A 72 16.52 -2.32 10.09
CA PHE A 72 15.71 -1.47 9.21
C PHE A 72 15.96 0.02 9.48
N ASP A 73 15.83 0.45 10.73
CA ASP A 73 15.95 1.85 11.16
C ASP A 73 17.35 2.42 10.93
N ARG A 74 18.38 1.56 10.94
CA ARG A 74 19.78 1.96 10.73
C ARG A 74 20.19 1.98 9.27
N CYS A 75 19.46 1.29 8.39
CA CYS A 75 19.72 1.37 6.97
C CYS A 75 19.35 2.76 6.44
N TRP A 76 20.01 3.19 5.37
CA TRP A 76 19.78 4.53 4.79
C TRP A 76 18.31 4.78 4.47
N PHE A 77 17.57 3.74 4.03
CA PHE A 77 16.15 3.80 3.70
C PHE A 77 15.23 3.92 4.93
N GLY A 78 15.65 3.45 6.10
CA GLY A 78 14.90 3.59 7.35
C GLY A 78 15.29 4.83 8.14
N MET A 79 16.56 5.23 8.07
CA MET A 79 17.08 6.41 8.76
C MET A 79 16.69 7.71 8.06
N PHE A 80 16.73 7.75 6.73
CA PHE A 80 16.39 8.92 5.93
C PHE A 80 15.38 8.59 4.81
N PRO A 81 14.18 8.13 5.15
CA PRO A 81 13.15 7.82 4.15
C PRO A 81 12.69 9.10 3.45
N ASP A 82 12.50 8.99 2.14
CA ASP A 82 11.91 10.06 1.34
C ASP A 82 10.52 10.44 1.85
N LYS A 83 10.22 11.73 1.89
CA LYS A 83 8.90 12.26 2.22
C LYS A 83 7.98 12.17 1.00
N THR A 84 7.37 11.00 0.80
CA THR A 84 6.39 10.77 -0.28
C THR A 84 4.97 10.82 0.27
N PHE A 85 3.99 11.06 -0.61
CA PHE A 85 2.59 11.04 -0.21
C PHE A 85 2.17 9.64 0.24
N LEU A 86 2.63 8.59 -0.46
CA LEU A 86 2.42 7.20 -0.04
C LEU A 86 2.86 6.96 1.41
N ARG A 87 4.07 7.44 1.78
CA ARG A 87 4.56 7.32 3.16
C ARG A 87 3.65 8.06 4.13
N TYR A 88 3.29 9.30 3.82
CA TYR A 88 2.40 10.10 4.65
C TYR A 88 1.06 9.39 4.91
N LEU A 89 0.47 8.81 3.86
CA LEU A 89 -0.78 8.06 3.95
C LEU A 89 -0.64 6.76 4.76
N LEU A 90 0.49 6.05 4.66
CA LEU A 90 0.76 4.83 5.42
C LEU A 90 1.00 5.12 6.90
N GLU A 91 1.76 6.17 7.22
CA GLU A 91 2.01 6.59 8.61
C GLU A 91 0.75 7.17 9.27
N GLY A 92 -0.14 7.78 8.47
CA GLY A 92 -1.41 8.36 8.93
C GLY A 92 -2.61 7.42 8.91
N ASP A 93 -2.48 6.19 8.38
CA ASP A 93 -3.61 5.27 8.14
C ASP A 93 -4.71 5.83 7.20
N GLU A 94 -4.36 6.76 6.31
CA GLU A 94 -5.29 7.45 5.39
C GLU A 94 -5.35 6.79 4.00
N LEU A 95 -4.45 5.84 3.72
CA LEU A 95 -4.28 5.26 2.38
C LEU A 95 -5.57 4.65 1.81
N SER A 96 -6.30 3.91 2.63
CA SER A 96 -7.54 3.24 2.19
C SER A 96 -8.62 4.26 1.83
N GLY A 97 -8.74 5.34 2.60
CA GLY A 97 -9.72 6.40 2.35
C GLY A 97 -9.41 7.17 1.06
N ILE A 98 -8.14 7.49 0.82
CA ILE A 98 -7.73 8.18 -0.40
C ILE A 98 -7.93 7.32 -1.66
N LEU A 99 -7.59 6.04 -1.61
CA LEU A 99 -7.83 5.13 -2.74
C LEU A 99 -9.34 4.93 -3.01
N PHE A 100 -10.16 4.90 -1.95
CA PHE A 100 -11.62 4.81 -2.09
C PHE A 100 -12.19 6.08 -2.76
N ASN A 101 -11.81 7.26 -2.28
CA ASN A 101 -12.21 8.53 -2.89
C ASN A 101 -11.80 8.61 -4.36
N GLU A 102 -10.58 8.17 -4.70
CA GLU A 102 -10.10 8.13 -6.08
C GLU A 102 -10.98 7.22 -6.96
N GLN A 103 -11.29 6.01 -6.48
CA GLN A 103 -12.15 5.07 -7.20
C GLN A 103 -13.58 5.60 -7.37
N ASP A 104 -14.16 6.19 -6.33
CA ASP A 104 -15.52 6.77 -6.39
C ASP A 104 -15.58 7.98 -7.34
N ILE A 105 -14.51 8.78 -7.40
CA ILE A 105 -14.39 9.86 -8.38
C ILE A 105 -14.35 9.30 -9.81
N GLU A 106 -13.55 8.25 -10.05
CA GLU A 106 -13.47 7.62 -11.38
C GLU A 106 -14.83 7.05 -11.80
N GLN A 107 -15.45 6.24 -10.94
CA GLN A 107 -16.75 5.63 -11.23
C GLN A 107 -17.87 6.67 -11.35
N GLY A 108 -17.87 7.68 -10.47
CA GLY A 108 -18.83 8.76 -10.48
C GLY A 108 -18.73 9.60 -11.76
N LYS A 109 -17.51 9.85 -12.28
CA LYS A 109 -17.33 10.55 -13.56
C LYS A 109 -17.87 9.74 -14.74
N GLU A 110 -17.71 8.42 -14.73
CA GLU A 110 -18.29 7.55 -15.76
C GLU A 110 -19.82 7.60 -15.76
N TRP A 111 -20.43 7.40 -14.59
CA TRP A 111 -21.89 7.46 -14.43
C TRP A 111 -22.43 8.85 -14.79
N LEU A 112 -21.74 9.90 -14.36
CA LEU A 112 -22.11 11.27 -14.69
C LEU A 112 -22.13 11.48 -16.21
N ALA A 113 -21.11 11.00 -16.93
CA ALA A 113 -21.05 11.11 -18.39
C ALA A 113 -22.20 10.35 -19.09
N GLU A 114 -22.54 9.15 -18.61
CA GLU A 114 -23.67 8.37 -19.11
C GLU A 114 -25.01 9.07 -18.89
N MET A 115 -25.24 9.56 -17.68
CA MET A 115 -26.45 10.30 -17.32
C MET A 115 -26.55 11.57 -18.16
N GLU A 116 -25.46 12.34 -18.31
CA GLU A 116 -25.43 13.57 -19.10
C GLU A 116 -25.70 13.34 -20.59
N ALA A 117 -25.35 12.17 -21.14
CA ALA A 117 -25.63 11.83 -22.53
C ALA A 117 -27.11 11.54 -22.83
N PHE A 118 -27.94 11.26 -21.81
CA PHE A 118 -29.34 10.91 -22.02
C PHE A 118 -30.18 12.14 -22.43
N PRO A 119 -30.89 12.14 -23.58
CA PRO A 119 -31.48 13.36 -24.14
C PRO A 119 -32.71 13.89 -23.39
N ASP A 120 -33.52 13.02 -22.78
CA ASP A 120 -34.80 13.37 -22.13
C ASP A 120 -34.73 13.20 -20.62
N LYS A 121 -34.01 14.11 -19.95
CA LYS A 121 -33.87 14.11 -18.48
C LYS A 121 -35.04 14.82 -17.82
N ASP A 122 -35.76 14.11 -16.96
CA ASP A 122 -36.75 14.71 -16.08
C ASP A 122 -36.09 15.45 -14.90
N SER A 123 -36.90 16.00 -14.00
CA SER A 123 -36.41 16.71 -12.81
C SER A 123 -35.60 15.81 -11.89
N ASP A 124 -35.99 14.54 -11.77
CA ASP A 124 -35.40 13.59 -10.83
C ASP A 124 -34.00 13.20 -11.32
N ALA A 125 -33.84 12.93 -12.61
CA ALA A 125 -32.53 12.71 -13.24
C ALA A 125 -31.60 13.93 -13.12
N GLN A 126 -32.13 15.15 -13.14
CA GLN A 126 -31.33 16.37 -12.93
C GLN A 126 -30.87 16.51 -11.47
N GLU A 127 -31.71 16.14 -10.51
CA GLU A 127 -31.35 16.12 -9.09
C GLU A 127 -30.27 15.08 -8.80
N GLU A 128 -30.39 13.88 -9.36
CA GLU A 128 -29.37 12.83 -9.22
C GLU A 128 -28.02 13.25 -9.82
N ILE A 129 -28.01 13.87 -11.01
CA ILE A 129 -26.79 14.43 -11.62
C ILE A 129 -26.15 15.47 -10.70
N ALA A 130 -26.96 16.35 -10.10
CA ALA A 130 -26.46 17.38 -9.19
C ALA A 130 -25.88 16.77 -7.91
N GLY A 131 -26.54 15.75 -7.35
CA GLY A 131 -26.05 14.98 -6.20
C GLY A 131 -24.71 14.32 -6.50
N LEU A 132 -24.61 13.60 -7.62
CA LEU A 132 -23.38 12.92 -8.03
C LEU A 132 -22.22 13.92 -8.26
N LYS A 133 -22.48 15.09 -8.84
CA LYS A 133 -21.47 16.16 -8.95
C LYS A 133 -20.99 16.65 -7.58
N ALA A 134 -21.91 16.78 -6.62
CA ALA A 134 -21.56 17.20 -5.26
C ALA A 134 -20.71 16.14 -4.55
N ASP A 135 -21.04 14.86 -4.72
CA ASP A 135 -20.26 13.74 -4.16
C ASP A 135 -18.85 13.68 -4.76
N ILE A 136 -18.73 13.78 -6.09
CA ILE A 136 -17.43 13.85 -6.77
C ILE A 136 -16.58 15.02 -6.25
N ALA A 137 -17.19 16.20 -6.08
CA ALA A 137 -16.49 17.37 -5.54
C ALA A 137 -16.08 17.16 -4.07
N PHE A 138 -16.90 16.47 -3.28
CA PHE A 138 -16.60 16.14 -1.89
C PHE A 138 -15.40 15.18 -1.79
N TRP A 139 -15.40 14.09 -2.56
CA TRP A 139 -14.28 13.14 -2.58
C TRP A 139 -13.00 13.80 -3.08
N GLN A 140 -13.07 14.62 -4.13
CA GLN A 140 -11.91 15.35 -4.64
C GLN A 140 -11.35 16.31 -3.59
N LYS A 141 -12.23 17.04 -2.90
CA LYS A 141 -11.81 17.94 -1.82
C LYS A 141 -11.10 17.19 -0.70
N ASN A 142 -11.55 15.99 -0.33
CA ASN A 142 -10.86 15.19 0.68
C ASN A 142 -9.43 14.82 0.24
N ILE A 143 -9.25 14.41 -1.01
CA ILE A 143 -7.92 14.15 -1.57
C ILE A 143 -7.07 15.42 -1.55
N ASP A 144 -7.62 16.56 -1.99
CA ASP A 144 -6.92 17.83 -2.06
C ASP A 144 -6.51 18.34 -0.66
N ASP A 145 -7.41 18.27 0.32
CA ASP A 145 -7.15 18.68 1.71
C ASP A 145 -6.06 17.78 2.34
N THR A 146 -6.11 16.47 2.09
CA THR A 146 -5.08 15.52 2.57
C THR A 146 -3.73 15.78 1.91
N PHE A 147 -3.73 16.08 0.61
CA PHE A 147 -2.52 16.42 -0.13
C PHE A 147 -1.94 17.76 0.33
N ALA A 148 -2.76 18.75 0.68
CA ALA A 148 -2.31 20.02 1.24
C ALA A 148 -1.58 19.80 2.59
N CYS A 149 -2.13 18.97 3.47
CA CYS A 149 -1.45 18.57 4.71
C CYS A 149 -0.11 17.87 4.43
N PHE A 150 -0.07 16.98 3.44
CA PHE A 150 1.18 16.37 2.99
C PHE A 150 2.19 17.41 2.47
N ALA A 151 1.75 18.39 1.66
CA ALA A 151 2.61 19.42 1.10
C ALA A 151 3.26 20.28 2.20
N GLU A 152 2.50 20.62 3.24
CA GLU A 152 3.03 21.31 4.43
C GLU A 152 4.04 20.43 5.20
N TRP A 153 3.72 19.15 5.42
CA TRP A 153 4.61 18.20 6.11
C TRP A 153 5.90 17.90 5.33
N CYS A 154 5.80 17.81 4.00
CA CYS A 154 6.93 17.47 3.14
C CYS A 154 7.89 18.65 3.02
N GLY A 155 7.36 19.88 2.95
CA GLY A 155 8.13 21.12 2.82
C GLY A 155 8.68 21.34 1.41
N ASP A 156 8.16 20.63 0.40
CA ASP A 156 8.55 20.75 -1.00
C ASP A 156 7.35 21.17 -1.87
N PRO A 157 7.29 22.43 -2.31
CA PRO A 157 6.16 22.97 -3.05
C PRO A 157 6.10 22.50 -4.51
N HIS A 158 7.11 21.80 -5.02
CA HIS A 158 7.14 21.36 -6.43
C HIS A 158 6.39 20.05 -6.67
N ARG A 159 5.97 19.36 -5.61
CA ARG A 159 5.26 18.09 -5.74
C ARG A 159 3.84 18.32 -6.20
N THR A 160 3.42 17.54 -7.19
CA THR A 160 2.05 17.56 -7.70
C THR A 160 1.28 16.36 -7.19
N LEU A 161 -0.04 16.54 -7.02
CA LEU A 161 -0.94 15.46 -6.62
C LEU A 161 -0.86 14.29 -7.59
N ASP A 162 -0.88 14.56 -8.91
CA ASP A 162 -0.85 13.53 -9.94
C ASP A 162 0.41 12.65 -9.88
N GLU A 163 1.59 13.25 -9.72
CA GLU A 163 2.85 12.51 -9.63
C GLU A 163 2.94 11.65 -8.37
N GLU A 164 2.44 12.16 -7.25
CA GLU A 164 2.45 11.42 -5.98
C GLU A 164 1.39 10.32 -5.95
N MET A 165 0.18 10.58 -6.48
CA MET A 165 -0.86 9.57 -6.64
C MET A 165 -0.43 8.45 -7.59
N LYS A 166 0.36 8.76 -8.62
CA LYS A 166 0.95 7.72 -9.47
C LYS A 166 1.78 6.72 -8.65
N LYS A 167 2.61 7.19 -7.70
CA LYS A 167 3.40 6.31 -6.82
C LYS A 167 2.52 5.48 -5.89
N VAL A 168 1.44 6.07 -5.38
CA VAL A 168 0.43 5.37 -4.56
C VAL A 168 -0.20 4.22 -5.34
N ARG A 169 -0.65 4.48 -6.58
CA ARG A 169 -1.22 3.47 -7.48
C ARG A 169 -0.20 2.40 -7.87
N GLU A 170 1.04 2.78 -8.18
CA GLU A 170 2.14 1.83 -8.48
C GLU A 170 2.38 0.87 -7.31
N TRP A 171 2.43 1.39 -6.08
CA TRP A 171 2.53 0.55 -4.88
C TRP A 171 1.33 -0.37 -4.74
N LYS A 172 0.10 0.14 -4.91
CA LYS A 172 -1.13 -0.65 -4.77
C LYS A 172 -1.19 -1.78 -5.79
N ASN A 173 -0.80 -1.50 -7.04
CA ASN A 173 -0.73 -2.49 -8.11
C ASN A 173 0.33 -3.56 -7.82
N SER A 174 1.51 -3.15 -7.34
CA SER A 174 2.55 -4.09 -6.92
C SER A 174 2.07 -4.99 -5.77
N TYR A 175 1.36 -4.43 -4.79
CA TYR A 175 0.77 -5.20 -3.68
C TYR A 175 -0.29 -6.18 -4.17
N ASN A 176 -1.24 -5.71 -4.98
CA ASN A 176 -2.33 -6.51 -5.55
C ASN A 176 -1.80 -7.70 -6.37
N SER A 177 -0.77 -7.48 -7.18
CA SER A 177 -0.07 -8.54 -7.91
C SER A 177 0.48 -9.63 -6.99
N MET A 178 1.07 -9.27 -5.85
CA MET A 178 1.62 -10.23 -4.88
C MET A 178 0.50 -11.04 -4.22
N ILE A 179 -0.64 -10.43 -3.92
CA ILE A 179 -1.78 -11.11 -3.29
C ILE A 179 -2.73 -11.79 -4.28
N GLY A 180 -2.53 -11.62 -5.58
CA GLY A 180 -3.34 -12.22 -6.64
C GLY A 180 -4.72 -11.56 -6.79
N LYS A 181 -4.78 -10.24 -6.62
CA LYS A 181 -5.95 -9.39 -6.84
C LYS A 181 -5.71 -8.40 -7.97
#